data_AF-A0A1R2CA02-F1
#
_entry.id   AF-A0A1R2CA02-F1
#
_cell.length_a   1.000
_cell.length_b   1.000
_cell.length_c   1.000
_cell.angle_alpha   90.00
_cell.angle_beta   90.00
_cell.angle_gamma   90.00
#
_symmetry.space_group_name_H-M   'P 1'
#
loop_
_entity.id
_entity.type
_entity.pdbx_description
1 polymer ?
#
loop_
_entity_poly.entity_id
_entity_poly.type
_entity_poly.pdbx_seq_one_letter_code
_entity_poly.pdbx_strand_id
1 'polypeptide(L)'
;MSSIRDFKLDHHLAPQTSRSTSLLTTLPSLSKIRNPTARTWQSSTAKTINFSRSELIDKVRSRNQQPLEITPFLVSQILKKYFIPMFEAQRQKHMNLKSSYSRPYKSSKSLCESLQEELDKCSQTLEKLNNQLKSNQEDKYNKQKEIETFKERLLNHKTSFRCASINCERRALVRSLTSEKEYTLPFEKANAKKEKSSNKLQIEKIRNSELKDKANELKHWNSLFNMQSDIMGERLKGLYFACTGLSQNSLERFFREKFDKCGAAFYFLIGREKDLSHSLTKVTIMMHKELKMSQQLIYIRKELDEEVKRAKITIKYKIETQINDIGKASEDKEKFQKKTNEYEKKTNDLQEEFEKTRLRVKEIKAKNKVYDELDEKVCRYCKKVFIEKENYNWSCKVHLSEWSNNTYYWCCGATKKDSPGCQTSKHVSDEIDEDVPEEKGQKPIINSKLKCTCCKQLGHEAKDCLKDPNPKSTSKFYIKKKKTQKAKASYSILPRFKHLNYKDLQDINEFIDIESARKEAVIEIDSISSYDSDR
;
A
#
# COMPACT_ATOMS: atom_id res chain seq x y z
N MET A 1 87.44 -34.42 -2.53
CA MET A 1 87.44 -34.24 -4.00
C MET A 1 86.04 -33.79 -4.39
N SER A 2 85.84 -32.47 -4.51
CA SER A 2 85.65 -31.74 -5.80
C SER A 2 84.23 -31.96 -6.34
N SER A 3 83.36 -31.00 -6.70
CA SER A 3 83.51 -29.66 -7.25
C SER A 3 82.12 -28.98 -7.15
N ILE A 4 81.96 -27.86 -6.45
CA ILE A 4 81.82 -26.49 -6.99
C ILE A 4 81.23 -26.43 -8.42
N ARG A 5 80.05 -25.81 -8.55
CA ARG A 5 79.50 -25.29 -9.81
C ARG A 5 79.49 -23.77 -9.75
N ASP A 6 80.21 -23.20 -10.71
CA ASP A 6 80.35 -21.79 -11.01
C ASP A 6 79.08 -21.20 -11.64
N PHE A 7 78.82 -19.92 -11.34
CA PHE A 7 78.07 -19.05 -12.25
C PHE A 7 78.85 -17.74 -12.43
N LYS A 8 79.17 -17.47 -13.71
CA LYS A 8 80.02 -16.41 -14.23
C LYS A 8 79.38 -15.03 -14.09
N LEU A 9 80.21 -14.03 -13.78
CA LEU A 9 79.94 -12.61 -13.97
C LEU A 9 81.08 -12.06 -14.84
N ASP A 10 80.74 -11.64 -16.06
CA ASP A 10 81.67 -10.96 -16.95
C ASP A 10 81.55 -9.42 -16.80
N HIS A 11 82.71 -8.79 -16.85
CA HIS A 11 83.01 -7.39 -16.65
C HIS A 11 83.20 -6.63 -18.00
N HIS A 12 83.25 -5.30 -17.88
CA HIS A 12 83.80 -4.28 -18.81
C HIS A 12 82.78 -3.69 -19.81
N LEU A 13 82.70 -2.36 -20.04
CA LEU A 13 83.76 -1.35 -20.24
C LEU A 13 83.35 0.07 -19.79
N ALA A 14 84.36 0.90 -19.54
CA ALA A 14 84.36 2.33 -19.15
C ALA A 14 84.22 3.29 -20.38
N PRO A 15 84.70 4.56 -20.43
CA PRO A 15 84.92 5.66 -19.46
C PRO A 15 84.46 7.07 -20.00
N GLN A 16 84.89 8.16 -19.31
CA GLN A 16 85.05 9.58 -19.73
C GLN A 16 83.93 10.58 -19.32
N THR A 17 84.14 11.48 -18.36
CA THR A 17 84.91 12.77 -18.34
C THR A 17 84.40 13.86 -19.30
N SER A 18 83.71 14.89 -18.79
CA SER A 18 84.25 16.26 -18.59
C SER A 18 83.15 17.35 -18.43
N ARG A 19 83.38 18.25 -17.45
CA ARG A 19 83.13 19.72 -17.33
C ARG A 19 81.93 20.36 -18.08
N SER A 20 81.19 21.36 -17.56
CA SER A 20 81.56 22.48 -16.68
C SER A 20 80.34 23.36 -16.26
N THR A 21 80.44 23.97 -15.06
CA THR A 21 79.94 25.31 -14.58
C THR A 21 78.44 25.63 -14.61
N SER A 22 77.77 26.34 -13.68
CA SER A 22 78.08 27.22 -12.52
C SER A 22 76.72 27.56 -11.83
N LEU A 23 76.57 27.77 -10.51
CA LEU A 23 76.60 29.06 -9.79
C LEU A 23 76.09 28.87 -8.34
N LEU A 24 76.80 29.48 -7.35
CA LEU A 24 76.37 30.28 -6.18
C LEU A 24 75.12 29.85 -5.33
N THR A 25 75.03 29.93 -3.99
CA THR A 25 75.76 30.68 -2.94
C THR A 25 75.41 30.13 -1.53
N THR A 26 76.19 30.58 -0.56
CA THR A 26 76.44 30.18 0.83
C THR A 26 75.39 30.52 1.91
N LEU A 27 75.51 29.76 3.02
CA LEU A 27 75.04 29.96 4.40
C LEU A 27 75.21 31.41 4.93
N PRO A 28 74.55 31.78 6.05
CA PRO A 28 75.31 31.77 7.32
C PRO A 28 74.52 31.44 8.61
N SER A 29 75.31 30.99 9.59
CA SER A 29 75.11 30.98 11.03
C SER A 29 75.11 32.38 11.66
N LEU A 30 74.56 32.56 12.87
CA LEU A 30 75.29 32.98 14.09
C LEU A 30 74.39 33.32 15.29
N SER A 31 75.03 33.19 16.44
CA SER A 31 74.58 33.36 17.83
C SER A 31 74.85 34.75 18.43
N LYS A 32 74.12 35.06 19.52
CA LYS A 32 74.50 35.76 20.80
C LYS A 32 73.79 37.10 21.14
N ILE A 33 73.74 37.33 22.47
CA ILE A 33 73.63 38.57 23.29
C ILE A 33 72.20 38.86 23.81
N ARG A 34 71.85 38.51 25.07
CA ARG A 34 71.99 39.19 26.41
C ARG A 34 70.87 40.23 26.74
N ASN A 35 70.26 40.06 27.93
CA ASN A 35 69.27 40.93 28.62
C ASN A 35 69.84 42.32 29.00
N PRO A 36 69.02 43.38 29.21
CA PRO A 36 68.46 43.65 30.56
C PRO A 36 67.11 44.44 30.66
N THR A 37 66.47 44.29 31.84
CA THR A 37 65.62 45.24 32.63
C THR A 37 64.46 46.07 32.04
N ALA A 38 63.26 45.79 32.59
CA ALA A 38 62.20 46.66 33.13
C ALA A 38 61.82 48.01 32.45
N ARG A 39 60.58 48.09 31.91
CA ARG A 39 59.44 48.85 32.48
C ARG A 39 58.16 48.68 31.64
N THR A 40 57.06 48.57 32.37
CA THR A 40 55.65 48.84 32.03
C THR A 40 55.40 49.78 30.83
N TRP A 41 54.49 49.45 29.91
CA TRP A 41 53.06 49.86 29.86
C TRP A 41 52.37 49.24 28.63
N GLN A 42 51.18 48.68 28.87
CA GLN A 42 50.02 48.44 27.98
C GLN A 42 50.22 47.98 26.53
N SER A 43 49.71 46.78 26.20
CA SER A 43 48.74 46.58 25.09
C SER A 43 48.25 45.13 24.98
N SER A 44 46.92 44.99 24.93
CA SER A 44 46.08 43.98 24.27
C SER A 44 46.51 42.49 24.20
N THR A 45 45.96 41.68 25.11
CA THR A 45 45.82 40.22 24.92
C THR A 45 44.41 39.88 24.45
N ALA A 46 44.31 39.29 23.25
CA ALA A 46 43.13 38.57 22.78
C ALA A 46 42.86 37.36 23.68
N LYS A 47 41.76 37.39 24.44
CA LYS A 47 41.23 36.25 25.18
C LYS A 47 40.30 35.46 24.27
N THR A 48 40.70 34.23 23.94
CA THR A 48 39.81 33.19 23.42
C THR A 48 38.90 32.73 24.56
N ILE A 49 37.61 33.05 24.45
CA ILE A 49 36.61 32.69 25.46
C ILE A 49 35.93 31.39 25.03
N ASN A 50 36.24 30.30 25.74
CA ASN A 50 35.45 29.07 25.71
C ASN A 50 34.24 29.25 26.63
N PHE A 51 33.06 29.51 26.05
CA PHE A 51 31.80 29.45 26.79
C PHE A 51 31.23 28.04 26.74
N SER A 52 30.86 27.49 27.89
CA SER A 52 30.15 26.22 27.97
C SER A 52 28.70 26.40 27.49
N ARG A 53 28.12 25.38 26.85
CA ARG A 53 26.72 25.37 26.40
C ARG A 53 25.71 25.61 27.54
N SER A 54 26.13 25.40 28.80
CA SER A 54 25.30 25.70 29.98
C SER A 54 25.20 27.21 30.28
N GLU A 55 26.28 27.98 30.09
CA GLU A 55 26.30 29.42 30.35
C GLU A 55 25.50 30.24 29.32
N LEU A 56 25.34 29.70 28.09
CA LEU A 56 24.51 30.34 27.07
C LEU A 56 23.02 30.23 27.39
N ILE A 57 22.59 29.13 28.02
CA ILE A 57 21.20 28.91 28.44
C ILE A 57 20.87 29.77 29.66
N ASP A 58 21.82 29.93 30.58
CA ASP A 58 21.62 30.79 31.76
C ASP A 58 21.62 32.29 31.40
N LYS A 59 22.34 32.72 30.36
CA LYS A 59 22.23 34.08 29.81
C LYS A 59 20.94 34.38 29.06
N VAL A 60 20.28 33.36 28.48
CA VAL A 60 18.95 33.51 27.88
C VAL A 60 17.88 33.56 28.98
N ARG A 61 18.06 32.82 30.07
CA ARG A 61 17.18 32.89 31.26
C ARG A 61 17.32 34.20 32.03
N SER A 62 18.52 34.79 32.09
CA SER A 62 18.76 36.05 32.79
C SER A 62 18.33 37.30 32.02
N ARG A 63 17.98 37.19 30.72
CA ARG A 63 17.43 38.31 29.93
C ARG A 63 15.91 38.49 30.04
N ASN A 64 15.21 37.54 30.65
CA ASN A 64 13.74 37.55 30.80
C ASN A 64 13.25 37.79 32.24
N GLN A 65 14.05 38.45 33.09
CA GLN A 65 13.64 38.80 34.46
C GLN A 65 12.95 40.17 34.61
N GLN A 66 12.52 40.79 33.50
CA GLN A 66 11.49 41.82 33.59
C GLN A 66 10.14 41.09 33.50
N PRO A 67 9.28 41.13 34.54
CA PRO A 67 7.93 40.61 34.42
C PRO A 67 7.22 41.44 33.35
N LEU A 68 7.15 40.92 32.13
CA LEU A 68 6.26 41.45 31.12
C LEU A 68 4.85 41.31 31.70
N GLU A 69 4.27 42.44 32.12
CA GLU A 69 2.87 42.49 32.51
C GLU A 69 2.06 41.85 31.38
N ILE A 70 1.48 40.70 31.68
CA ILE A 70 0.62 39.97 30.77
C ILE A 70 -0.65 40.81 30.63
N THR A 71 -0.62 41.77 29.72
CA THR A 71 -1.79 42.59 29.43
C THR A 71 -2.87 41.69 28.82
N PRO A 72 -4.14 41.82 29.22
CA PRO A 72 -5.25 41.06 28.63
C PRO A 72 -5.29 41.19 27.10
N PHE A 73 -4.80 42.30 26.56
CA PHE A 73 -4.67 42.53 25.13
C PHE A 73 -3.70 41.55 24.44
N LEU A 74 -2.51 41.33 25.01
CA LEU A 74 -1.51 40.42 24.46
C LEU A 74 -2.01 38.96 24.51
N VAL A 75 -2.67 38.58 25.61
CA VAL A 75 -3.32 37.27 25.74
C VAL A 75 -4.41 37.10 24.69
N SER A 76 -5.23 38.13 24.44
CA SER A 76 -6.27 38.09 23.41
C SER A 76 -5.67 37.94 22.01
N GLN A 77 -4.54 38.59 21.72
CA GLN A 77 -3.86 38.47 20.42
C GLN A 77 -3.28 37.07 20.22
N ILE A 78 -2.69 36.48 21.26
CA ILE A 78 -2.14 35.13 21.20
C ILE A 78 -3.27 34.11 21.02
N LEU A 79 -4.36 34.24 21.78
CA LEU A 79 -5.54 33.40 21.63
C LEU A 79 -6.12 33.51 20.22
N LYS A 80 -6.27 34.73 19.70
CA LYS A 80 -6.90 34.98 18.40
C LYS A 80 -6.03 34.53 17.21
N LYS A 81 -4.71 34.69 17.29
CA LYS A 81 -3.81 34.33 16.18
C LYS A 81 -3.41 32.85 16.17
N TYR A 82 -3.32 32.21 17.33
CA TYR A 82 -2.74 30.86 17.42
C TYR A 82 -3.74 29.80 17.91
N PHE A 83 -4.56 30.11 18.90
CA PHE A 83 -5.45 29.11 19.49
C PHE A 83 -6.79 28.99 18.77
N ILE A 84 -7.42 30.10 18.38
CA ILE A 84 -8.72 30.08 17.67
C ILE A 84 -8.62 29.30 16.34
N PRO A 85 -7.62 29.53 15.46
CA PRO A 85 -7.49 28.77 14.22
C PRO A 85 -7.28 27.27 14.46
N MET A 86 -6.58 26.91 15.54
CA MET A 86 -6.34 25.52 15.93
C MET A 86 -7.64 24.82 16.35
N PHE A 87 -8.49 25.50 17.15
CA PHE A 87 -9.79 24.96 17.56
C PHE A 87 -10.81 24.97 16.41
N GLU A 88 -10.79 25.95 15.52
CA GLU A 88 -11.65 25.99 14.32
C GLU A 88 -11.31 24.87 13.33
N ALA A 89 -10.03 24.59 13.11
CA ALA A 89 -9.58 23.46 12.29
C ALA A 89 -10.01 22.11 12.87
N GLN A 90 -10.05 21.98 14.20
CA GLN A 90 -10.50 20.78 14.89
C GLN A 90 -12.03 20.65 14.86
N ARG A 91 -12.78 21.78 14.92
CA ARG A 91 -14.24 21.81 14.82
C ARG A 91 -14.74 21.48 13.42
N GLN A 92 -14.02 21.90 12.37
CA GLN A 92 -14.34 21.54 10.98
C GLN A 92 -14.15 20.04 10.71
N LYS A 93 -13.21 19.37 11.38
CA LYS A 93 -13.06 17.90 11.30
C LYS A 93 -14.23 17.13 11.91
N HIS A 94 -14.88 17.67 12.94
CA HIS A 94 -16.02 17.02 13.60
C HIS A 94 -17.38 17.24 12.90
N MET A 95 -17.52 18.26 12.05
CA MET A 95 -18.80 18.54 11.35
C MET A 95 -18.97 17.78 10.02
N ASN A 96 -17.91 17.18 9.47
CA ASN A 96 -17.98 16.41 8.22
C ASN A 96 -18.25 14.89 8.42
N LEU A 97 -18.63 14.46 9.62
CA LEU A 97 -18.82 13.03 9.98
C LEU A 97 -20.27 12.64 10.30
N LYS A 98 -21.27 13.41 9.84
CA LYS A 98 -22.69 13.02 9.96
C LYS A 98 -23.36 12.88 8.60
N SER A 99 -23.09 11.78 7.91
CA SER A 99 -24.03 11.18 6.95
C SER A 99 -23.51 9.83 6.49
N SER A 100 -24.10 8.77 7.04
CA SER A 100 -24.46 7.49 6.38
C SER A 100 -24.35 6.32 7.36
N TYR A 101 -25.50 5.75 7.66
CA TYR A 101 -25.68 4.48 8.36
C TYR A 101 -25.40 3.31 7.41
N SER A 102 -24.88 2.21 7.98
CA SER A 102 -25.02 0.79 7.57
C SER A 102 -23.87 0.13 6.78
N ARG A 103 -22.93 -0.53 7.47
CA ARG A 103 -22.83 -2.02 7.57
C ARG A 103 -21.54 -2.46 8.29
N PRO A 104 -21.53 -3.67 8.90
CA PRO A 104 -20.48 -4.12 9.82
C PRO A 104 -19.44 -5.02 9.15
N TYR A 105 -18.19 -4.99 9.65
CA TYR A 105 -17.04 -5.94 9.52
C TYR A 105 -15.74 -5.09 9.52
N LYS A 106 -14.60 -5.40 10.15
CA LYS A 106 -14.03 -6.57 10.82
C LYS A 106 -12.93 -6.02 11.76
N SER A 107 -12.74 -6.65 12.90
CA SER A 107 -11.80 -6.31 14.00
C SER A 107 -10.46 -5.67 13.58
N SER A 108 -10.34 -4.36 13.80
CA SER A 108 -9.04 -3.69 13.91
C SER A 108 -8.52 -3.90 15.33
N LYS A 109 -7.29 -4.39 15.46
CA LYS A 109 -6.56 -4.49 16.73
C LYS A 109 -6.77 -3.21 17.54
N SER A 110 -7.19 -3.42 18.78
CA SER A 110 -7.48 -2.38 19.75
C SER A 110 -6.28 -1.44 19.84
N LEU A 111 -6.50 -0.12 19.72
CA LEU A 111 -5.47 0.90 19.94
C LEU A 111 -4.70 0.68 21.27
N CYS A 112 -5.34 0.03 22.25
CA CYS A 112 -4.71 -0.42 23.48
C CYS A 112 -3.59 -1.46 23.26
N GLU A 113 -3.72 -2.40 22.33
CA GLU A 113 -2.65 -3.37 22.03
C GLU A 113 -1.44 -2.68 21.40
N SER A 114 -1.64 -1.69 20.52
CA SER A 114 -0.54 -0.92 19.93
C SER A 114 0.17 -0.04 20.95
N LEU A 115 -0.55 0.54 21.91
CA LEU A 115 0.03 1.31 23.00
C LEU A 115 0.74 0.41 24.03
N GLN A 116 0.22 -0.79 24.28
CA GLN A 116 0.88 -1.78 25.15
C GLN A 116 2.22 -2.23 24.54
N GLU A 117 2.25 -2.47 23.22
CA GLU A 117 3.47 -2.89 22.53
C GLU A 117 4.55 -1.79 22.52
N GLU A 118 4.16 -0.52 22.42
CA GLU A 118 5.08 0.61 22.58
C GLU A 118 5.55 0.78 24.03
N LEU A 119 4.68 0.57 25.00
CA LEU A 119 5.03 0.59 26.43
C LEU A 119 6.05 -0.51 26.78
N ASP A 120 5.88 -1.71 26.21
CA ASP A 120 6.79 -2.83 26.39
C ASP A 120 8.16 -2.55 25.74
N LYS A 121 8.17 -1.96 24.53
CA LYS A 121 9.41 -1.52 23.86
C LYS A 121 10.14 -0.42 24.65
N CYS A 122 9.40 0.53 25.22
CA CYS A 122 9.96 1.55 26.12
C CYS A 122 10.51 0.94 27.41
N SER A 123 9.81 -0.03 28.00
CA SER A 123 10.26 -0.71 29.22
C SER A 123 11.54 -1.53 28.98
N GLN A 124 11.62 -2.24 27.85
CA GLN A 124 12.82 -2.98 27.45
C GLN A 124 14.02 -2.07 27.14
N THR A 125 13.80 -0.90 26.54
CA THR A 125 14.88 0.06 26.29
C THR A 125 15.37 0.70 27.60
N LEU A 126 14.47 0.97 28.54
CA LEU A 126 14.82 1.45 29.88
C LEU A 126 15.65 0.41 30.65
N GLU A 127 15.28 -0.87 30.59
CA GLU A 127 16.04 -1.96 31.20
C GLU A 127 17.45 -2.10 30.60
N LYS A 128 17.58 -2.00 29.26
CA LYS A 128 18.88 -2.00 28.57
C LYS A 128 19.77 -0.82 29.01
N LEU A 129 19.19 0.38 29.11
CA LEU A 129 19.93 1.56 29.56
C LEU A 129 20.35 1.44 31.03
N ASN A 130 19.52 0.87 31.90
CA ASN A 130 19.88 0.61 33.30
C ASN A 130 21.01 -0.41 33.42
N ASN A 131 21.01 -1.46 32.60
CA ASN A 131 22.09 -2.45 32.57
C ASN A 131 23.41 -1.85 32.06
N GLN A 132 23.35 -0.98 31.04
CA GLN A 132 24.53 -0.22 30.58
C GLN A 132 25.06 0.73 31.66
N LEU A 133 24.18 1.38 32.40
CA LEU A 133 24.56 2.27 33.50
C LEU A 133 25.27 1.51 34.63
N LYS A 134 24.78 0.31 34.99
CA LYS A 134 25.45 -0.57 35.96
C LYS A 134 26.83 -1.01 35.48
N SER A 135 26.94 -1.46 34.22
CA SER A 135 28.23 -1.84 33.62
C SER A 135 29.24 -0.68 33.64
N ASN A 136 28.80 0.54 33.28
CA ASN A 136 29.67 1.72 33.30
C ASN A 136 30.09 2.13 34.72
N GLN A 137 29.23 1.91 35.74
CA GLN A 137 29.58 2.16 37.14
C GLN A 137 30.63 1.16 37.65
N GLU A 138 30.53 -0.10 37.26
CA GLU A 138 31.50 -1.14 37.58
C GLU A 138 32.87 -0.87 36.91
N ASP A 139 32.87 -0.47 35.63
CA ASP A 139 34.07 -0.06 34.92
C ASP A 139 34.75 1.16 35.56
N LYS A 140 33.96 2.15 35.98
CA LYS A 140 34.48 3.32 36.70
C LYS A 140 35.15 2.90 38.02
N TYR A 141 34.54 2.01 38.78
CA TYR A 141 35.10 1.49 40.03
C TYR A 141 36.42 0.74 39.78
N ASN A 142 36.47 -0.11 38.77
CA ASN A 142 37.67 -0.85 38.39
C ASN A 142 38.82 0.09 37.95
N LYS A 143 38.53 1.12 37.16
CA LYS A 143 39.53 2.13 36.77
C LYS A 143 40.03 2.97 37.94
N GLN A 144 39.18 3.24 38.93
CA GLN A 144 39.59 3.93 40.14
C GLN A 144 40.56 3.09 40.98
N LYS A 145 40.32 1.78 41.07
CA LYS A 145 41.22 0.82 41.72
C LYS A 145 42.56 0.70 40.99
N GLU A 146 42.57 0.67 39.66
CA GLU A 146 43.80 0.71 38.86
C GLU A 146 44.63 1.97 39.17
N ILE A 147 44.00 3.15 39.23
CA ILE A 147 44.68 4.41 39.55
C ILE A 147 45.33 4.37 40.95
N GLU A 148 44.66 3.79 41.95
CA GLU A 148 45.21 3.63 43.29
C GLU A 148 46.45 2.72 43.30
N THR A 149 46.41 1.59 42.59
CA THR A 149 47.60 0.71 42.46
C THR A 149 48.76 1.40 41.75
N PHE A 150 48.50 2.27 40.78
CA PHE A 150 49.55 3.07 40.13
C PHE A 150 50.16 4.11 41.07
N LYS A 151 49.35 4.77 41.91
CA LYS A 151 49.85 5.71 42.92
C LYS A 151 50.77 5.02 43.93
N GLU A 152 50.41 3.82 44.37
CA GLU A 152 51.22 3.04 45.31
C GLU A 152 52.57 2.61 44.69
N ARG A 153 52.57 2.14 43.44
CA ARG A 153 53.81 1.83 42.71
C ARG A 153 54.72 3.05 42.54
N LEU A 154 54.14 4.21 42.27
CA LEU A 154 54.90 5.45 42.10
C LEU A 154 55.53 5.93 43.42
N LEU A 155 54.84 5.73 44.54
CA LEU A 155 55.36 6.00 45.88
C LEU A 155 56.54 5.07 46.23
N ASN A 156 56.43 3.78 45.91
CA ASN A 156 57.50 2.79 46.12
C ASN A 156 58.74 3.05 45.25
N HIS A 157 58.56 3.53 44.02
CA HIS A 157 59.70 3.96 43.18
C HIS A 157 60.42 5.17 43.76
N LYS A 158 59.67 6.12 44.34
CA LYS A 158 60.24 7.33 44.96
C LYS A 158 61.06 7.01 46.21
N THR A 159 60.64 6.05 47.04
CA THR A 159 61.39 5.59 48.21
C THR A 159 62.64 4.80 47.82
N SER A 160 62.56 3.95 46.79
CA SER A 160 63.71 3.21 46.25
C SER A 160 64.81 4.14 45.71
N PHE A 161 64.43 5.22 45.02
CA PHE A 161 65.39 6.18 44.49
C PHE A 161 66.12 6.96 45.61
N ARG A 162 65.41 7.30 46.68
CA ARG A 162 65.99 7.98 47.85
C ARG A 162 67.01 7.10 48.60
N CYS A 163 66.75 5.79 48.70
CA CYS A 163 67.70 4.85 49.33
C CYS A 163 68.98 4.64 48.49
N ALA A 164 68.88 4.68 47.16
CA ALA A 164 70.03 4.59 46.27
C ALA A 164 70.93 5.85 46.38
N SER A 165 70.34 7.03 46.55
CA SER A 165 71.08 8.29 46.71
C SER A 165 71.92 8.33 48.00
N ILE A 166 71.37 7.85 49.13
CA ILE A 166 72.06 7.85 50.44
C ILE A 166 73.24 6.86 50.46
N ASN A 167 73.15 5.75 49.72
CA ASN A 167 74.21 4.75 49.63
C ASN A 167 75.41 5.20 48.75
N CYS A 168 75.21 6.15 47.84
CA CYS A 168 76.29 6.76 47.07
C CYS A 168 77.11 7.77 47.90
N GLU A 169 76.48 8.53 48.80
CA GLU A 169 77.18 9.48 49.68
C GLU A 169 78.04 8.77 50.75
N ARG A 170 77.59 7.61 51.24
CA ARG A 170 78.32 6.81 52.25
C ARG A 170 79.63 6.20 51.73
N ARG A 171 79.77 6.00 50.42
CA ARG A 171 81.00 5.45 49.80
C ARG A 171 82.08 6.48 49.52
N ALA A 172 81.73 7.77 49.56
CA ALA A 172 82.70 8.86 49.41
C ALA A 172 83.46 9.18 50.72
N LEU A 173 82.87 8.86 51.89
CA LEU A 173 83.42 9.19 53.22
C LEU A 173 84.46 8.18 53.77
N VAL A 174 84.61 7.01 53.14
CA VAL A 174 85.45 5.90 53.67
C VAL A 174 86.87 5.88 53.06
N ARG A 175 87.18 6.79 52.12
CA ARG A 175 88.49 6.80 51.41
C ARG A 175 89.51 7.81 51.96
N SER A 176 89.29 8.41 53.13
CA SER A 176 90.11 9.52 53.66
C SER A 176 90.90 9.20 54.96
N LEU A 177 91.18 7.93 55.29
CA LEU A 177 91.94 7.54 56.48
C LEU A 177 93.13 6.62 56.15
N THR A 178 94.33 7.02 56.63
CA THR A 178 95.69 6.38 56.72
C THR A 178 96.77 6.95 55.76
N SER A 179 97.62 7.96 56.07
CA SER A 179 98.72 8.18 57.08
C SER A 179 99.96 7.26 56.94
N GLU A 180 101.25 7.58 57.14
CA GLU A 180 102.14 8.77 57.31
C GLU A 180 103.61 8.25 57.53
N LYS A 181 104.65 9.04 57.13
CA LYS A 181 106.02 9.24 57.75
C LYS A 181 107.07 8.09 57.86
N GLU A 182 108.39 8.27 58.09
CA GLU A 182 109.52 9.19 57.72
C GLU A 182 110.82 8.67 58.45
N TYR A 183 112.00 8.77 57.78
CA TYR A 183 113.44 8.90 58.19
C TYR A 183 114.13 8.22 59.42
N THR A 184 115.37 7.69 59.22
CA THR A 184 116.71 8.19 59.73
C THR A 184 117.89 7.17 59.61
N LEU A 185 119.13 7.68 59.37
CA LEU A 185 120.49 7.05 59.17
C LEU A 185 121.41 7.37 60.40
N PRO A 186 122.70 6.91 60.60
CA PRO A 186 123.59 5.98 59.88
C PRO A 186 124.43 4.97 60.75
N PHE A 187 124.65 3.72 60.28
CA PHE A 187 125.76 2.84 60.69
C PHE A 187 126.53 2.37 59.43
N GLU A 188 126.86 3.35 58.59
CA GLU A 188 127.41 3.21 57.25
C GLU A 188 128.92 2.99 57.30
N LYS A 189 129.38 1.80 56.87
CA LYS A 189 130.48 1.62 55.89
C LYS A 189 130.98 0.17 55.76
N ALA A 190 130.57 -0.74 56.65
CA ALA A 190 130.86 -2.19 56.51
C ALA A 190 129.68 -3.03 55.99
N ASN A 191 128.42 -2.59 56.20
CA ASN A 191 127.21 -3.23 55.65
C ASN A 191 126.92 -2.87 54.18
N ALA A 192 127.49 -1.80 53.64
CA ALA A 192 127.08 -1.21 52.35
C ALA A 192 127.18 -2.14 51.11
N LYS A 193 128.00 -3.20 51.12
CA LYS A 193 128.03 -4.20 50.02
C LYS A 193 127.03 -5.34 50.22
N LYS A 194 126.85 -5.84 51.45
CA LYS A 194 125.83 -6.85 51.78
C LYS A 194 124.42 -6.27 51.71
N GLU A 195 124.27 -5.04 52.18
CA GLU A 195 123.06 -4.24 52.12
C GLU A 195 122.75 -3.77 50.70
N LYS A 196 123.73 -3.40 49.85
CA LYS A 196 123.42 -3.13 48.42
C LYS A 196 122.89 -4.36 47.69
N SER A 197 123.44 -5.55 47.92
CA SER A 197 122.94 -6.78 47.28
C SER A 197 121.63 -7.27 47.92
N SER A 198 121.46 -7.14 49.24
CA SER A 198 120.22 -7.42 49.96
C SER A 198 119.11 -6.44 49.59
N ASN A 199 119.42 -5.16 49.43
CA ASN A 199 118.47 -4.13 49.00
C ASN A 199 118.12 -4.31 47.53
N LYS A 200 119.07 -4.66 46.64
CA LYS A 200 118.73 -5.05 45.26
C LYS A 200 117.82 -6.28 45.23
N LEU A 201 118.08 -7.28 46.05
CA LEU A 201 117.23 -8.47 46.17
C LEU A 201 115.86 -8.14 46.78
N GLN A 202 115.79 -7.25 47.78
CA GLN A 202 114.53 -6.80 48.37
C GLN A 202 113.74 -5.93 47.39
N ILE A 203 114.39 -5.02 46.66
CA ILE A 203 113.78 -4.22 45.59
C ILE A 203 113.26 -5.15 44.49
N GLU A 204 114.01 -6.17 44.06
CA GLU A 204 113.52 -7.15 43.10
C GLU A 204 112.41 -8.06 43.67
N LYS A 205 112.43 -8.39 44.96
CA LYS A 205 111.32 -9.11 45.61
C LYS A 205 110.06 -8.25 45.69
N ILE A 206 110.19 -6.98 46.05
CA ILE A 206 109.11 -6.00 46.06
C ILE A 206 108.58 -5.84 44.64
N ARG A 207 109.45 -5.62 43.65
CA ARG A 207 109.09 -5.53 42.23
C ARG A 207 108.41 -6.79 41.71
N ASN A 208 108.91 -7.97 42.07
CA ASN A 208 108.26 -9.23 41.70
C ASN A 208 106.91 -9.41 42.40
N SER A 209 106.77 -8.96 43.65
CA SER A 209 105.46 -8.91 44.33
C SER A 209 104.51 -7.97 43.59
N GLU A 210 104.94 -6.75 43.27
CA GLU A 210 104.15 -5.76 42.53
C GLU A 210 103.76 -6.27 41.14
N LEU A 211 104.68 -6.93 40.43
CA LEU A 211 104.40 -7.53 39.12
C LEU A 211 103.43 -8.70 39.25
N LYS A 212 103.54 -9.51 40.32
CA LYS A 212 102.59 -10.58 40.61
C LYS A 212 101.21 -10.04 40.96
N ASP A 213 101.14 -8.96 41.73
CA ASP A 213 99.91 -8.28 42.09
C ASP A 213 99.25 -7.66 40.85
N LYS A 214 100.03 -6.97 40.00
CA LYS A 214 99.55 -6.48 38.69
C LYS A 214 99.11 -7.62 37.76
N ALA A 215 99.84 -8.73 37.74
CA ALA A 215 99.45 -9.90 36.93
C ALA A 215 98.13 -10.52 37.44
N ASN A 216 97.93 -10.57 38.76
CA ASN A 216 96.68 -11.03 39.37
C ASN A 216 95.54 -10.04 39.09
N GLU A 217 95.80 -8.74 39.15
CA GLU A 217 94.84 -7.70 38.82
C GLU A 217 94.41 -7.80 37.35
N LEU A 218 95.35 -7.93 36.42
CA LEU A 218 95.07 -8.12 34.99
C LEU A 218 94.30 -9.43 34.73
N LYS A 219 94.62 -10.53 35.42
CA LYS A 219 93.83 -11.77 35.35
C LYS A 219 92.39 -11.57 35.83
N HIS A 220 92.21 -10.82 36.92
CA HIS A 220 90.89 -10.50 37.44
C HIS A 220 90.10 -9.64 36.44
N TRP A 221 90.71 -8.59 35.89
CA TRP A 221 90.11 -7.75 34.85
C TRP A 221 89.73 -8.55 33.60
N ASN A 222 90.61 -9.43 33.11
CA ASN A 222 90.32 -10.27 31.96
C ASN A 222 89.14 -11.23 32.22
N SER A 223 89.07 -11.82 33.42
CA SER A 223 87.93 -12.64 33.82
C SER A 223 86.62 -11.83 33.86
N LEU A 224 86.68 -10.59 34.35
CA LEU A 224 85.52 -9.70 34.44
C LEU A 224 85.03 -9.28 33.05
N PHE A 225 85.94 -8.99 32.12
CA PHE A 225 85.60 -8.70 30.73
C PHE A 225 84.99 -9.90 30.01
N ASN A 226 85.49 -11.12 30.25
CA ASN A 226 84.89 -12.33 29.67
C ASN A 226 83.46 -12.53 30.18
N MET A 227 83.22 -12.43 31.50
CA MET A 227 81.87 -12.51 32.06
C MET A 227 80.94 -11.42 31.50
N GLN A 228 81.43 -10.20 31.34
CA GLN A 228 80.64 -9.12 30.74
C GLN A 228 80.28 -9.42 29.28
N SER A 229 81.22 -9.97 28.50
CA SER A 229 81.00 -10.37 27.12
C SER A 229 79.97 -11.49 27.01
N ASP A 230 80.05 -12.50 27.88
CA ASP A 230 79.07 -13.60 27.94
C ASP A 230 77.66 -13.08 28.28
N ILE A 231 77.54 -12.22 29.29
CA ILE A 231 76.27 -11.59 29.66
C ILE A 231 75.70 -10.77 28.49
N MET A 232 76.55 -10.02 27.77
CA MET A 232 76.12 -9.27 26.59
C MET A 232 75.68 -10.19 25.46
N GLY A 233 76.39 -11.29 25.23
CA GLY A 233 76.05 -12.31 24.25
C GLY A 233 74.71 -12.98 24.54
N GLU A 234 74.43 -13.36 25.79
CA GLU A 234 73.14 -13.91 26.20
C GLU A 234 72.00 -12.90 26.08
N ARG A 235 72.23 -11.65 26.49
CA ARG A 235 71.24 -10.57 26.33
C ARG A 235 70.91 -10.32 24.87
N LEU A 236 71.91 -10.33 23.99
CA LEU A 236 71.71 -10.16 22.56
C LEU A 236 70.94 -11.34 21.96
N LYS A 237 71.27 -12.59 22.34
CA LYS A 237 70.48 -13.78 21.95
C LYS A 237 69.03 -13.67 22.40
N GLY A 238 68.78 -13.28 23.64
CA GLY A 238 67.43 -13.05 24.18
C GLY A 238 66.67 -11.98 23.39
N LEU A 239 67.33 -10.89 23.02
CA LEU A 239 66.74 -9.85 22.17
C LEU A 239 66.40 -10.39 20.78
N TYR A 240 67.31 -11.15 20.15
CA TYR A 240 67.04 -11.79 18.85
C TYR A 240 65.87 -12.77 18.93
N PHE A 241 65.76 -13.58 19.99
CA PHE A 241 64.62 -14.48 20.19
C PHE A 241 63.31 -13.72 20.41
N ALA A 242 63.34 -12.61 21.16
CA ALA A 242 62.16 -11.76 21.33
C ALA A 242 61.75 -11.08 20.00
N CYS A 243 62.71 -10.53 19.25
CA CYS A 243 62.46 -9.91 17.95
C CYS A 243 61.97 -10.92 16.91
N THR A 244 62.55 -12.12 16.88
CA THR A 244 62.08 -13.20 15.99
C THR A 244 60.73 -13.74 16.43
N GLY A 245 60.44 -13.87 17.72
CA GLY A 245 59.09 -14.23 18.20
C GLY A 245 58.03 -13.20 17.82
N LEU A 246 58.39 -11.91 17.79
CA LEU A 246 57.52 -10.83 17.32
C LEU A 246 57.39 -10.77 15.79
N SER A 247 58.46 -11.09 15.04
CA SER A 247 58.47 -11.05 13.57
C SER A 247 58.03 -12.36 12.91
N GLN A 248 58.04 -13.48 13.63
CA GLN A 248 57.67 -14.78 13.11
C GLN A 248 56.16 -14.85 12.99
N ASN A 249 55.65 -14.47 11.82
CA ASN A 249 54.39 -14.89 11.19
C ASN A 249 53.08 -14.68 11.98
N SER A 250 53.09 -14.44 13.29
CA SER A 250 51.90 -14.37 14.14
C SER A 250 51.18 -13.05 13.93
N LEU A 251 51.93 -11.94 13.92
CA LEU A 251 51.39 -10.61 13.66
C LEU A 251 50.97 -10.45 12.19
N GLU A 252 51.81 -10.91 11.25
CA GLU A 252 51.46 -10.88 9.83
C GLU A 252 50.26 -11.77 9.51
N ARG A 253 50.21 -13.00 10.05
CA ARG A 253 49.04 -13.89 9.90
C ARG A 253 47.81 -13.29 10.54
N PHE A 254 47.93 -12.67 11.72
CA PHE A 254 46.80 -12.01 12.37
C PHE A 254 46.27 -10.86 11.51
N PHE A 255 47.13 -9.99 11.01
CA PHE A 255 46.71 -8.90 10.13
C PHE A 255 46.15 -9.40 8.81
N ARG A 256 46.76 -10.42 8.21
CA ARG A 256 46.27 -11.07 6.98
C ARG A 256 44.89 -11.68 7.20
N GLU A 257 44.68 -12.44 8.28
CA GLU A 257 43.37 -13.01 8.61
C GLU A 257 42.31 -11.92 8.83
N LYS A 258 42.65 -10.84 9.53
CA LYS A 258 41.74 -9.70 9.70
C LYS A 258 41.46 -8.99 8.38
N PHE A 259 42.46 -8.83 7.54
CA PHE A 259 42.33 -8.22 6.22
C PHE A 259 41.45 -9.08 5.32
N ASP A 260 41.64 -10.39 5.29
CA ASP A 260 40.84 -11.33 4.51
C ASP A 260 39.39 -11.36 4.99
N LYS A 261 39.16 -11.34 6.31
CA LYS A 261 37.80 -11.22 6.90
C LYS A 261 37.13 -9.90 6.53
N CYS A 262 37.86 -8.79 6.60
CA CYS A 262 37.36 -7.49 6.16
C CYS A 262 37.07 -7.48 4.65
N GLY A 263 37.94 -8.08 3.84
CA GLY A 263 37.76 -8.22 2.39
C GLY A 263 36.51 -9.03 2.05
N ALA A 264 36.33 -10.19 2.69
CA ALA A 264 35.14 -11.03 2.52
C ALA A 264 33.85 -10.29 2.91
N ALA A 265 33.86 -9.56 4.04
CA ALA A 265 32.73 -8.74 4.47
C ALA A 265 32.44 -7.61 3.46
N PHE A 266 33.48 -6.98 2.92
CA PHE A 266 33.34 -5.92 1.91
C PHE A 266 32.73 -6.45 0.60
N TYR A 267 33.20 -7.60 0.09
CA TYR A 267 32.61 -8.23 -1.10
C TYR A 267 31.16 -8.64 -0.88
N PHE A 268 30.82 -9.14 0.31
CA PHE A 268 29.44 -9.46 0.68
C PHE A 268 28.55 -8.20 0.68
N LEU A 269 29.03 -7.09 1.23
CA LEU A 269 28.30 -5.82 1.23
C LEU A 269 28.09 -5.28 -0.19
N ILE A 270 29.11 -5.36 -1.06
CA ILE A 270 28.97 -4.99 -2.48
C ILE A 270 27.94 -5.87 -3.19
N GLY A 271 27.92 -7.18 -2.92
CA GLY A 271 26.91 -8.09 -3.47
C GLY A 271 25.50 -7.66 -3.07
N ARG A 272 25.30 -7.41 -1.78
CA ARG A 272 24.02 -6.92 -1.24
C ARG A 272 23.60 -5.56 -1.80
N GLU A 273 24.54 -4.65 -2.01
CA GLU A 273 24.28 -3.36 -2.66
C GLU A 273 23.76 -3.54 -4.09
N LYS A 274 24.37 -4.44 -4.87
CA LYS A 274 23.93 -4.77 -6.24
C LYS A 274 22.53 -5.38 -6.25
N ASP A 275 22.24 -6.31 -5.35
CA ASP A 275 20.92 -6.93 -5.23
C ASP A 275 19.84 -5.90 -4.85
N LEU A 276 20.17 -4.99 -3.94
CA LEU A 276 19.28 -3.90 -3.54
C LEU A 276 19.05 -2.93 -4.70
N SER A 277 20.09 -2.58 -5.45
CA SER A 277 20.01 -1.72 -6.63
C SER A 277 19.15 -2.34 -7.74
N HIS A 278 19.30 -3.65 -7.97
CA HIS A 278 18.46 -4.39 -8.91
C HIS A 278 16.99 -4.40 -8.46
N SER A 279 16.75 -4.66 -7.17
CA SER A 279 15.40 -4.64 -6.58
C SER A 279 14.76 -3.26 -6.70
N LEU A 280 15.51 -2.19 -6.43
CA LEU A 280 15.06 -0.81 -6.57
C LEU A 280 14.72 -0.47 -8.02
N THR A 281 15.52 -0.95 -8.97
CA THR A 281 15.26 -0.78 -10.41
C THR A 281 13.97 -1.49 -10.82
N LYS A 282 13.73 -2.71 -10.34
CA LYS A 282 12.49 -3.46 -10.59
C LYS A 282 11.26 -2.73 -10.04
N VAL A 283 11.33 -2.23 -8.81
CA VAL A 283 10.26 -1.43 -8.19
C VAL A 283 10.00 -0.15 -9.00
N THR A 284 11.05 0.52 -9.47
CA THR A 284 10.93 1.73 -10.28
C THR A 284 10.21 1.46 -11.61
N ILE A 285 10.54 0.35 -12.29
CA ILE A 285 9.86 -0.07 -13.52
C ILE A 285 8.38 -0.38 -13.26
N MET A 286 8.08 -1.11 -12.18
CA MET A 286 6.69 -1.40 -11.78
C MET A 286 5.90 -0.12 -11.48
N MET A 287 6.51 0.81 -10.74
CA MET A 287 5.89 2.11 -10.43
C MET A 287 5.56 2.90 -11.70
N HIS A 288 6.47 2.93 -12.68
CA HIS A 288 6.20 3.58 -13.97
C HIS A 288 5.07 2.91 -14.76
N LYS A 289 4.99 1.57 -14.73
CA LYS A 289 3.88 0.82 -15.35
C LYS A 289 2.54 1.18 -14.72
N GLU A 290 2.46 1.18 -13.39
CA GLU A 290 1.25 1.56 -12.65
C GLU A 290 0.85 3.02 -12.90
N LEU A 291 1.83 3.93 -12.97
CA LEU A 291 1.57 5.33 -13.28
C LEU A 291 0.96 5.49 -14.69
N LYS A 292 1.48 4.76 -15.68
CA LYS A 292 0.95 4.76 -17.05
C LYS A 292 -0.47 4.21 -17.11
N MET A 293 -0.76 3.12 -16.40
CA MET A 293 -2.12 2.57 -16.30
C MET A 293 -3.08 3.55 -15.61
N SER A 294 -2.64 4.20 -14.54
CA SER A 294 -3.42 5.24 -13.86
C SER A 294 -3.76 6.41 -14.79
N GLN A 295 -2.81 6.87 -15.60
CA GLN A 295 -3.06 7.89 -16.63
C GLN A 295 -4.09 7.45 -17.68
N GLN A 296 -4.02 6.20 -18.14
CA GLN A 296 -5.01 5.64 -19.06
C GLN A 296 -6.41 5.59 -18.44
N LEU A 297 -6.53 5.16 -17.17
CA LEU A 297 -7.80 5.15 -16.45
C LEU A 297 -8.40 6.55 -16.29
N ILE A 298 -7.56 7.57 -16.08
CA ILE A 298 -8.02 8.98 -16.04
C ILE A 298 -8.58 9.40 -17.40
N TYR A 299 -7.97 8.98 -18.51
CA TYR A 299 -8.47 9.29 -19.85
C TYR A 299 -9.82 8.62 -20.11
N ILE A 300 -9.93 7.31 -19.86
CA ILE A 300 -11.17 6.54 -20.02
C ILE A 300 -12.29 7.15 -19.15
N ARG A 301 -11.98 7.53 -17.90
CA ARG A 301 -12.95 8.18 -17.03
C ARG A 301 -13.48 9.50 -17.61
N LYS A 302 -12.63 10.31 -18.23
CA LYS A 302 -13.06 11.55 -18.90
C LYS A 302 -13.98 11.27 -20.07
N GLU A 303 -13.69 10.26 -20.89
CA GLU A 303 -14.55 9.86 -22.00
C GLU A 303 -15.92 9.38 -21.51
N LEU A 304 -15.96 8.54 -20.48
CA LEU A 304 -17.21 8.09 -19.84
C LEU A 304 -18.01 9.26 -19.26
N ASP A 305 -17.35 10.23 -18.60
CA ASP A 305 -18.02 11.42 -18.08
C ASP A 305 -18.66 12.26 -19.21
N GLU A 306 -18.02 12.33 -20.38
CA GLU A 306 -18.62 12.98 -21.56
C GLU A 306 -19.79 12.19 -22.15
N GLU A 307 -19.70 10.86 -22.21
CA GLU A 307 -20.80 10.00 -22.65
C GLU A 307 -22.03 10.13 -21.73
N VAL A 308 -21.81 10.15 -20.42
CA VAL A 308 -22.88 10.36 -19.43
C VAL A 308 -23.52 11.74 -19.63
N LYS A 309 -22.72 12.79 -19.89
CA LYS A 309 -23.25 14.12 -20.21
C LYS A 309 -24.09 14.11 -21.50
N ARG A 310 -23.60 13.47 -22.57
CA ARG A 310 -24.34 13.31 -23.84
C ARG A 310 -25.66 12.57 -23.63
N ALA A 311 -25.62 11.41 -22.95
CA ALA A 311 -26.80 10.61 -22.64
C ALA A 311 -27.82 11.39 -21.81
N LYS A 312 -27.37 12.17 -20.82
CA LYS A 312 -28.24 13.03 -19.99
C LYS A 312 -28.97 14.07 -20.85
N ILE A 313 -28.27 14.72 -21.78
CA ILE A 313 -28.88 15.68 -22.72
C ILE A 313 -29.90 14.98 -23.61
N THR A 314 -29.57 13.82 -24.19
CA THR A 314 -30.49 13.04 -25.04
C THR A 314 -31.74 12.59 -24.28
N ILE A 315 -31.59 12.11 -23.05
CA ILE A 315 -32.72 11.69 -22.21
C ILE A 315 -33.60 12.89 -21.89
N LYS A 316 -33.02 14.04 -21.50
CA LYS A 316 -33.78 15.26 -21.23
C LYS A 316 -34.62 15.69 -22.44
N TYR A 317 -34.02 15.72 -23.63
CA TYR A 317 -34.72 16.05 -24.86
C TYR A 317 -35.87 15.07 -25.19
N LYS A 318 -35.64 13.76 -24.99
CA LYS A 318 -36.69 12.74 -25.18
C LYS A 318 -37.85 12.90 -24.19
N ILE A 319 -37.56 13.21 -22.93
CA ILE A 319 -38.57 13.46 -21.90
C ILE A 319 -39.40 14.70 -22.29
N GLU A 320 -38.75 15.80 -22.68
CA GLU A 320 -39.44 17.02 -23.13
C GLU A 320 -40.34 16.76 -24.35
N THR A 321 -39.85 15.96 -25.32
CA THR A 321 -40.64 15.55 -26.49
C THR A 321 -41.86 14.73 -26.08
N GLN A 322 -41.70 13.75 -25.20
CA GLN A 322 -42.81 12.92 -24.71
C GLN A 322 -43.82 13.72 -23.89
N ILE A 323 -43.37 14.69 -23.09
CA ILE A 323 -44.27 15.61 -22.37
C ILE A 323 -45.12 16.41 -23.36
N ASN A 324 -44.51 16.92 -24.44
CA ASN A 324 -45.23 17.67 -25.48
C ASN A 324 -46.24 16.77 -26.22
N ASP A 325 -45.86 15.53 -26.55
CA ASP A 325 -46.76 14.58 -27.22
C ASP A 325 -47.93 14.17 -26.32
N ILE A 326 -47.70 13.95 -25.03
CA ILE A 326 -48.77 13.71 -24.04
C ILE A 326 -49.70 14.93 -23.96
N GLY A 327 -49.16 16.15 -23.97
CA GLY A 327 -49.94 17.38 -24.01
C GLY A 327 -50.88 17.43 -25.21
N LYS A 328 -50.36 17.20 -26.43
CA LYS A 328 -51.16 17.16 -27.67
C LYS A 328 -52.23 16.07 -27.63
N ALA A 329 -51.88 14.86 -27.18
CA ALA A 329 -52.84 13.77 -27.06
C ALA A 329 -53.96 14.08 -26.05
N SER A 330 -53.65 14.82 -24.98
CA SER A 330 -54.64 15.29 -24.01
C SER A 330 -55.60 16.32 -24.63
N GLU A 331 -55.09 17.28 -25.39
CA GLU A 331 -55.91 18.25 -26.12
C GLU A 331 -56.84 17.55 -27.13
N ASP A 332 -56.32 16.59 -27.87
CA ASP A 332 -57.12 15.84 -28.85
C ASP A 332 -58.19 14.97 -28.17
N LYS A 333 -57.86 14.35 -27.02
CA LYS A 333 -58.85 13.64 -26.20
C LYS A 333 -60.00 14.57 -25.80
N GLU A 334 -59.72 15.80 -25.37
CA GLU A 334 -60.75 16.78 -25.01
C GLU A 334 -61.61 17.17 -26.23
N LYS A 335 -61.00 17.37 -27.40
CA LYS A 335 -61.72 17.62 -28.66
C LYS A 335 -62.65 16.47 -29.03
N PHE A 336 -62.19 15.22 -28.93
CA PHE A 336 -63.02 14.06 -29.21
C PHE A 336 -64.13 13.88 -28.19
N GLN A 337 -63.86 14.15 -26.91
CA GLN A 337 -64.89 14.12 -25.86
C GLN A 337 -66.00 15.14 -26.12
N LYS A 338 -65.66 16.37 -26.55
CA LYS A 338 -66.64 17.38 -26.98
C LYS A 338 -67.49 16.87 -28.15
N LYS A 339 -66.87 16.30 -29.18
CA LYS A 339 -67.59 15.72 -30.33
C LYS A 339 -68.49 14.56 -29.91
N THR A 340 -68.05 13.67 -29.03
CA THR A 340 -68.87 12.56 -28.51
C THR A 340 -70.11 13.11 -27.80
N ASN A 341 -69.95 14.11 -26.93
CA ASN A 341 -71.07 14.75 -26.25
C ASN A 341 -72.05 15.42 -27.24
N GLU A 342 -71.55 16.01 -28.33
CA GLU A 342 -72.39 16.58 -29.41
C GLU A 342 -73.19 15.51 -30.16
N TYR A 343 -72.57 14.38 -30.50
CA TYR A 343 -73.26 13.27 -31.16
C TYR A 343 -74.25 12.56 -30.25
N GLU A 344 -73.94 12.43 -28.96
CA GLU A 344 -74.85 11.86 -27.96
C GLU A 344 -76.12 12.71 -27.84
N LYS A 345 -75.98 14.05 -27.79
CA LYS A 345 -77.12 14.98 -27.86
C LYS A 345 -77.97 14.77 -29.11
N LYS A 346 -77.35 14.78 -30.30
CA LYS A 346 -78.08 14.54 -31.57
C LYS A 346 -78.79 13.19 -31.59
N THR A 347 -78.17 12.17 -31.00
CA THR A 347 -78.77 10.83 -30.92
C THR A 347 -79.99 10.84 -30.02
N ASN A 348 -79.91 11.50 -28.87
CA ASN A 348 -81.04 11.68 -27.96
C ASN A 348 -82.18 12.48 -28.62
N ASP A 349 -81.86 13.57 -29.33
CA ASP A 349 -82.85 14.38 -30.06
C ASP A 349 -83.58 13.53 -31.13
N LEU A 350 -82.84 12.76 -31.93
CA LEU A 350 -83.42 11.85 -32.93
C LEU A 350 -84.25 10.73 -32.30
N GLN A 351 -83.82 10.20 -31.15
CA GLN A 351 -84.57 9.19 -30.40
C GLN A 351 -85.92 9.76 -29.93
N GLU A 352 -85.94 11.00 -29.41
CA GLU A 352 -87.18 11.68 -29.03
C GLU A 352 -88.10 11.94 -30.24
N GLU A 353 -87.54 12.35 -31.39
CA GLU A 353 -88.31 12.53 -32.63
C GLU A 353 -88.88 11.21 -33.15
N PHE A 354 -88.10 10.13 -33.07
CA PHE A 354 -88.53 8.78 -33.43
C PHE A 354 -89.68 8.32 -32.53
N GLU A 355 -89.59 8.51 -31.22
CA GLU A 355 -90.66 8.17 -30.27
C GLU A 355 -91.93 8.98 -30.54
N LYS A 356 -91.82 10.29 -30.78
CA LYS A 356 -92.96 11.15 -31.19
C LYS A 356 -93.61 10.64 -32.47
N THR A 357 -92.81 10.24 -33.46
CA THR A 357 -93.31 9.73 -34.75
C THR A 357 -93.97 8.36 -34.59
N ARG A 358 -93.37 7.47 -33.80
CA ARG A 358 -93.94 6.15 -33.46
C ARG A 358 -95.30 6.28 -32.78
N LEU A 359 -95.46 7.24 -31.85
CA LEU A 359 -96.75 7.55 -31.23
C LEU A 359 -97.78 8.03 -32.25
N ARG A 360 -97.42 8.97 -33.14
CA ARG A 360 -98.31 9.41 -34.23
C ARG A 360 -98.74 8.28 -35.15
N VAL A 361 -97.83 7.37 -35.51
CA VAL A 361 -98.15 6.20 -36.34
C VAL A 361 -99.12 5.28 -35.60
N LYS A 362 -98.91 5.02 -34.30
CA LYS A 362 -99.86 4.25 -33.47
C LYS A 362 -101.25 4.90 -33.43
N GLU A 363 -101.33 6.22 -33.29
CA GLU A 363 -102.60 6.94 -33.33
C GLU A 363 -103.32 6.85 -34.69
N ILE A 364 -102.58 6.97 -35.80
CA ILE A 364 -103.14 6.83 -37.15
C ILE A 364 -103.62 5.40 -37.40
N LYS A 365 -102.82 4.38 -37.01
CA LYS A 365 -103.22 2.97 -37.08
C LYS A 365 -104.49 2.71 -36.27
N ALA A 366 -104.60 3.26 -35.06
CA ALA A 366 -105.79 3.12 -34.22
C ALA A 366 -107.03 3.81 -34.82
N LYS A 367 -106.87 4.96 -35.49
CA LYS A 367 -107.95 5.69 -36.18
C LYS A 367 -108.39 5.02 -37.49
N ASN A 368 -107.49 4.33 -38.19
CA ASN A 368 -107.75 3.66 -39.46
C ASN A 368 -108.22 2.19 -39.32
N LYS A 369 -108.78 1.79 -38.17
CA LYS A 369 -109.39 0.47 -37.91
C LYS A 369 -110.56 0.06 -38.83
N VAL A 370 -110.81 0.80 -39.92
CA VAL A 370 -111.88 0.56 -40.90
C VAL A 370 -111.37 -0.19 -42.14
N TYR A 371 -110.08 -0.51 -42.25
CA TYR A 371 -109.49 -1.26 -43.37
C TYR A 371 -108.89 -2.63 -42.97
N ASP A 372 -109.40 -3.27 -41.91
CA ASP A 372 -108.96 -4.60 -41.43
C ASP A 372 -109.70 -5.79 -42.11
N GLU A 373 -110.45 -5.56 -43.19
CA GLU A 373 -111.12 -6.65 -43.93
C GLU A 373 -110.27 -7.30 -45.03
N LEU A 374 -109.10 -6.72 -45.33
CA LEU A 374 -108.09 -7.33 -46.18
C LEU A 374 -106.88 -7.66 -45.28
N ASP A 375 -106.80 -8.91 -44.79
CA ASP A 375 -105.71 -9.48 -43.98
C ASP A 375 -104.34 -9.48 -44.73
N GLU A 376 -103.92 -8.34 -45.27
CA GLU A 376 -102.68 -8.13 -45.99
C GLU A 376 -101.54 -7.94 -44.99
N LYS A 377 -100.75 -8.99 -44.77
CA LYS A 377 -99.55 -8.96 -43.92
C LYS A 377 -98.29 -8.92 -44.76
N VAL A 378 -97.22 -8.32 -44.24
CA VAL A 378 -95.91 -8.32 -44.92
C VAL A 378 -95.02 -9.42 -44.34
N CYS A 379 -94.45 -10.25 -45.20
CA CYS A 379 -93.60 -11.34 -44.75
C CYS A 379 -92.22 -10.85 -44.27
N ARG A 380 -91.80 -11.27 -43.08
CA ARG A 380 -90.49 -10.98 -42.46
C ARG A 380 -89.31 -11.27 -43.39
N TYR A 381 -89.34 -12.41 -44.08
CA TYR A 381 -88.21 -12.93 -44.84
C TYR A 381 -88.20 -12.46 -46.31
N CYS A 382 -89.31 -12.57 -47.04
CA CYS A 382 -89.34 -12.19 -48.46
C CYS A 382 -89.81 -10.75 -48.72
N LYS A 383 -90.29 -10.05 -47.68
CA LYS A 383 -90.84 -8.68 -47.75
C LYS A 383 -92.02 -8.49 -48.71
N LYS A 384 -92.63 -9.57 -49.21
CA LYS A 384 -93.86 -9.50 -50.01
C LYS A 384 -95.09 -9.44 -49.11
N VAL A 385 -96.09 -8.68 -49.56
CA VAL A 385 -97.44 -8.67 -48.99
C VAL A 385 -98.10 -10.02 -49.31
N PHE A 386 -98.76 -10.61 -48.32
CA PHE A 386 -99.48 -11.87 -48.45
C PHE A 386 -100.79 -11.80 -47.66
N ILE A 387 -101.81 -12.51 -48.13
CA ILE A 387 -103.09 -12.66 -47.44
C ILE A 387 -103.03 -13.94 -46.61
N GLU A 388 -103.36 -13.88 -45.32
CA GLU A 388 -103.25 -15.04 -44.41
C GLU A 388 -104.06 -16.26 -44.91
N LYS A 389 -105.23 -16.01 -45.51
CA LYS A 389 -106.09 -17.05 -46.12
C LYS A 389 -105.43 -17.77 -47.30
N GLU A 390 -104.46 -17.14 -47.95
CA GLU A 390 -103.71 -17.68 -49.11
C GLU A 390 -102.27 -18.10 -48.73
N ASN A 391 -101.95 -18.13 -47.43
CA ASN A 391 -100.62 -18.42 -46.91
C ASN A 391 -100.36 -19.94 -46.79
N TYR A 392 -100.08 -20.58 -47.92
CA TYR A 392 -99.70 -21.98 -48.01
C TYR A 392 -98.21 -22.20 -47.71
N ASN A 393 -97.82 -23.46 -47.44
CA ASN A 393 -96.43 -23.85 -47.16
C ASN A 393 -95.43 -23.53 -48.29
N TRP A 394 -95.92 -23.16 -49.47
CA TRP A 394 -95.11 -22.83 -50.65
C TRP A 394 -95.24 -21.37 -51.10
N SER A 395 -95.99 -20.54 -50.38
CA SER A 395 -96.26 -19.15 -50.78
C SER A 395 -95.02 -18.26 -50.66
N CYS A 396 -94.15 -18.50 -49.66
CA CYS A 396 -92.93 -17.73 -49.45
C CYS A 396 -91.70 -18.47 -50.00
N LYS A 397 -90.90 -17.80 -50.84
CA LYS A 397 -89.61 -18.30 -51.33
C LYS A 397 -88.48 -17.40 -50.86
N VAL A 398 -87.58 -17.93 -50.04
CA VAL A 398 -86.45 -17.16 -49.47
C VAL A 398 -85.15 -17.94 -49.47
N HIS A 399 -84.05 -17.20 -49.44
CA HIS A 399 -82.73 -17.77 -49.14
C HIS A 399 -82.50 -17.64 -47.63
N LEU A 400 -82.13 -18.73 -46.96
CA LEU A 400 -81.80 -18.71 -45.53
C LEU A 400 -80.52 -17.92 -45.23
N SER A 401 -79.59 -17.95 -46.18
CA SER A 401 -78.29 -17.29 -46.07
C SER A 401 -78.33 -15.91 -46.71
N GLU A 402 -77.67 -14.94 -46.10
CA GLU A 402 -77.39 -13.66 -46.75
C GLU A 402 -76.49 -13.83 -47.98
N TRP A 403 -76.58 -12.88 -48.90
CA TRP A 403 -75.78 -12.84 -50.13
C TRP A 403 -74.31 -12.60 -49.78
N SER A 404 -73.50 -13.66 -49.79
CA SER A 404 -72.12 -13.62 -49.31
C SER A 404 -71.20 -12.89 -50.30
N ASN A 405 -70.59 -11.78 -49.85
CA ASN A 405 -69.53 -11.04 -50.54
C ASN A 405 -69.77 -10.81 -52.05
N ASN A 406 -71.02 -10.59 -52.47
CA ASN A 406 -71.40 -10.43 -53.87
C ASN A 406 -71.21 -11.65 -54.80
N THR A 407 -71.10 -12.89 -54.27
CA THR A 407 -70.73 -14.05 -55.09
C THR A 407 -71.80 -15.14 -55.25
N TYR A 408 -72.41 -15.63 -54.18
CA TYR A 408 -73.48 -16.63 -54.24
C TYR A 408 -74.32 -16.69 -52.95
N TYR A 409 -75.50 -17.29 -53.02
CA TYR A 409 -76.30 -17.67 -51.85
C TYR A 409 -75.83 -19.02 -51.32
N TRP A 410 -75.43 -19.10 -50.04
CA TRP A 410 -74.89 -20.34 -49.48
C TRP A 410 -75.93 -21.46 -49.38
N CYS A 411 -77.23 -21.15 -49.28
CA CYS A 411 -78.28 -22.17 -49.20
C CYS A 411 -78.45 -23.02 -50.47
N CYS A 412 -78.13 -22.48 -51.66
CA CYS A 412 -78.44 -23.15 -52.93
C CYS A 412 -77.39 -22.95 -54.05
N GLY A 413 -76.36 -22.15 -53.81
CA GLY A 413 -75.32 -21.86 -54.79
C GLY A 413 -75.74 -20.94 -55.93
N ALA A 414 -76.93 -20.32 -55.86
CA ALA A 414 -77.35 -19.36 -56.87
C ALA A 414 -76.36 -18.17 -56.93
N THR A 415 -75.92 -17.82 -58.14
CA THR A 415 -74.87 -16.81 -58.40
C THR A 415 -75.41 -15.43 -58.78
N LYS A 416 -76.73 -15.28 -58.88
CA LYS A 416 -77.37 -13.96 -59.07
C LYS A 416 -78.03 -13.51 -57.78
N LYS A 417 -77.84 -12.24 -57.42
CA LYS A 417 -78.46 -11.61 -56.25
C LYS A 417 -80.00 -11.70 -56.29
N ASP A 418 -80.58 -11.62 -57.48
CA ASP A 418 -82.04 -11.64 -57.69
C ASP A 418 -82.61 -13.04 -57.98
N SER A 419 -81.83 -14.10 -57.74
CA SER A 419 -82.33 -15.46 -57.92
C SER A 419 -83.49 -15.74 -56.94
N PRO A 420 -84.55 -16.45 -57.39
CA PRO A 420 -85.67 -16.79 -56.52
C PRO A 420 -85.18 -17.63 -55.33
N GLY A 421 -85.82 -17.42 -54.18
CA GLY A 421 -85.48 -18.11 -52.95
C GLY A 421 -85.45 -19.63 -53.09
N CYS A 422 -84.45 -20.26 -52.49
CA CYS A 422 -84.21 -21.71 -52.53
C CYS A 422 -85.20 -22.52 -51.69
N GLN A 423 -85.66 -21.94 -50.58
CA GLN A 423 -86.53 -22.60 -49.62
C GLN A 423 -87.94 -22.05 -49.73
N THR A 424 -88.91 -22.97 -49.73
CA THR A 424 -90.33 -22.65 -49.66
C THR A 424 -90.84 -22.80 -48.23
N SER A 425 -91.60 -21.82 -47.75
CA SER A 425 -92.30 -21.88 -46.47
C SER A 425 -93.59 -21.07 -46.51
N LYS A 426 -94.39 -21.13 -45.44
CA LYS A 426 -95.39 -20.09 -45.18
C LYS A 426 -94.70 -18.75 -45.00
N HIS A 427 -95.36 -17.68 -45.38
CA HIS A 427 -94.99 -16.34 -44.97
C HIS A 427 -95.15 -16.22 -43.44
N VAL A 428 -94.16 -15.61 -42.79
CA VAL A 428 -94.20 -15.29 -41.36
C VAL A 428 -94.34 -13.77 -41.26
N SER A 429 -95.40 -13.27 -40.62
CA SER A 429 -95.58 -11.85 -40.33
C SER A 429 -94.76 -11.46 -39.09
N ASP A 430 -94.16 -10.26 -39.10
CA ASP A 430 -93.48 -9.69 -37.93
C ASP A 430 -94.47 -9.22 -36.82
N GLU A 431 -95.78 -9.25 -37.08
CA GLU A 431 -96.81 -8.73 -36.16
C GLU A 431 -97.33 -9.74 -35.12
N ILE A 432 -96.70 -10.91 -34.97
CA ILE A 432 -97.01 -11.84 -33.88
C ILE A 432 -95.99 -11.59 -32.76
N ASP A 433 -96.48 -11.00 -31.66
CA ASP A 433 -95.84 -10.78 -30.34
C ASP A 433 -95.10 -9.45 -30.06
N GLU A 434 -95.68 -8.28 -30.38
CA GLU A 434 -95.34 -7.01 -29.67
C GLU A 434 -96.30 -6.66 -28.50
N ASP A 435 -97.32 -7.49 -28.23
CA ASP A 435 -98.29 -7.27 -27.13
C ASP A 435 -98.15 -8.28 -25.97
N VAL A 436 -96.96 -8.85 -25.77
CA VAL A 436 -96.60 -9.39 -24.46
C VAL A 436 -95.97 -8.24 -23.67
N PRO A 437 -96.62 -7.70 -22.62
CA PRO A 437 -95.98 -6.71 -21.77
C PRO A 437 -94.69 -7.33 -21.23
N GLU A 438 -93.56 -6.69 -21.50
CA GLU A 438 -92.27 -6.99 -20.89
C GLU A 438 -92.38 -6.77 -19.37
N GLU A 439 -92.95 -7.75 -18.67
CA GLU A 439 -92.74 -7.94 -17.25
C GLU A 439 -91.27 -8.26 -17.04
N LYS A 440 -90.59 -7.22 -16.56
CA LYS A 440 -89.30 -7.24 -15.89
C LYS A 440 -88.95 -8.61 -15.29
N GLY A 441 -88.00 -9.28 -15.92
CA GLY A 441 -86.95 -9.99 -15.20
C GLY A 441 -87.31 -11.33 -14.59
N GLN A 442 -87.70 -12.31 -15.40
CA GLN A 442 -87.41 -13.72 -15.08
C GLN A 442 -86.89 -14.44 -16.33
N LYS A 443 -85.56 -14.58 -16.41
CA LYS A 443 -84.93 -15.53 -17.33
C LYS A 443 -85.54 -16.91 -17.06
N PRO A 444 -85.93 -17.68 -18.09
CA PRO A 444 -86.43 -19.03 -17.89
C PRO A 444 -85.32 -19.83 -17.20
N ILE A 445 -85.63 -20.31 -16.00
CA ILE A 445 -84.80 -21.25 -15.27
C ILE A 445 -84.82 -22.56 -16.06
N ILE A 446 -83.90 -22.70 -17.02
CA ILE A 446 -83.52 -23.98 -17.63
C ILE A 446 -82.58 -24.68 -16.64
N ASN A 447 -83.10 -25.00 -15.45
CA ASN A 447 -82.44 -25.91 -14.53
C ASN A 447 -82.89 -27.33 -14.83
N SER A 448 -82.14 -28.00 -15.69
CA SER A 448 -81.63 -29.36 -15.49
C SER A 448 -81.13 -29.90 -16.83
N LYS A 449 -79.87 -30.37 -16.86
CA LYS A 449 -79.21 -31.11 -17.97
C LYS A 449 -78.37 -30.32 -18.99
N LEU A 450 -77.87 -29.12 -18.69
CA LEU A 450 -76.75 -28.59 -19.48
C LEU A 450 -75.47 -29.38 -19.15
N LYS A 451 -75.14 -30.34 -20.02
CA LYS A 451 -73.84 -31.02 -20.05
C LYS A 451 -72.78 -30.00 -20.49
N CYS A 452 -71.66 -29.92 -19.76
CA CYS A 452 -70.52 -29.11 -20.18
C CYS A 452 -70.13 -29.48 -21.63
N THR A 453 -70.02 -28.50 -22.52
CA THR A 453 -69.69 -28.75 -23.94
C THR A 453 -68.28 -29.34 -24.11
N CYS A 454 -67.35 -29.07 -23.18
CA CYS A 454 -65.98 -29.57 -23.24
C CYS A 454 -65.83 -31.02 -22.74
N CYS A 455 -66.46 -31.40 -21.62
CA CYS A 455 -66.27 -32.74 -21.03
C CYS A 455 -67.53 -33.61 -20.96
N LYS A 456 -68.69 -33.09 -21.35
CA LYS A 456 -70.01 -33.73 -21.33
C LYS A 456 -70.50 -34.18 -19.93
N GLN A 457 -69.80 -33.82 -18.85
CA GLN A 457 -70.23 -34.05 -17.47
C GLN A 457 -71.25 -32.99 -17.04
N LEU A 458 -72.15 -33.37 -16.13
CA LEU A 458 -73.14 -32.48 -15.54
C LEU A 458 -72.53 -31.76 -14.32
N GLY A 459 -72.94 -30.52 -14.06
CA GLY A 459 -72.61 -29.81 -12.81
C GLY A 459 -71.58 -28.68 -12.93
N HIS A 460 -71.15 -28.28 -14.12
CA HIS A 460 -70.34 -27.07 -14.34
C HIS A 460 -70.57 -26.47 -15.73
N GLU A 461 -70.33 -25.17 -15.88
CA GLU A 461 -70.35 -24.49 -17.18
C GLU A 461 -69.05 -24.79 -17.96
N ALA A 462 -69.09 -24.64 -19.28
CA ALA A 462 -67.91 -24.83 -20.14
C ALA A 462 -66.69 -24.00 -19.70
N LYS A 463 -66.92 -22.84 -19.08
CA LYS A 463 -65.88 -21.92 -18.59
C LYS A 463 -65.12 -22.44 -17.36
N ASP A 464 -65.75 -23.32 -16.57
CA ASP A 464 -65.20 -23.88 -15.33
C ASP A 464 -64.80 -25.35 -15.49
N CYS A 465 -64.67 -25.82 -16.73
CA CYS A 465 -64.34 -27.19 -17.06
C CYS A 465 -62.85 -27.48 -16.85
N LEU A 466 -62.51 -28.35 -15.89
CA LEU A 466 -61.14 -28.80 -15.63
C LEU A 466 -60.48 -29.54 -16.82
N LYS A 467 -61.30 -29.98 -17.79
CA LYS A 467 -60.84 -30.63 -19.02
C LYS A 467 -60.91 -29.70 -20.25
N ASP A 468 -61.12 -28.40 -20.07
CA ASP A 468 -61.06 -27.45 -21.19
C ASP A 468 -59.62 -27.42 -21.76
N PRO A 469 -59.42 -27.74 -23.05
CA PRO A 469 -58.11 -27.66 -23.69
C PRO A 469 -57.54 -26.23 -23.77
N ASN A 470 -58.35 -25.20 -23.49
CA ASN A 470 -57.90 -23.82 -23.40
C ASN A 470 -58.14 -23.24 -21.99
N PRO A 471 -57.36 -23.65 -20.97
CA PRO A 471 -57.55 -23.17 -19.62
C PRO A 471 -57.25 -21.67 -19.56
N LYS A 472 -58.29 -20.84 -19.42
CA LYS A 472 -58.14 -19.42 -19.09
C LYS A 472 -57.58 -19.36 -17.68
N SER A 473 -56.29 -19.07 -17.56
CA SER A 473 -55.54 -19.04 -16.30
C SER A 473 -56.03 -17.91 -15.38
N THR A 474 -57.09 -18.13 -14.63
CA THR A 474 -57.51 -17.24 -13.52
C THR A 474 -57.39 -17.89 -12.15
N SER A 475 -56.88 -19.11 -12.03
CA SER A 475 -56.53 -19.74 -10.74
C SER A 475 -55.04 -19.62 -10.41
N LYS A 476 -54.60 -18.42 -10.02
CA LYS A 476 -53.38 -18.25 -9.21
C LYS A 476 -53.71 -18.48 -7.73
N PHE A 477 -54.07 -19.72 -7.35
CA PHE A 477 -54.09 -20.10 -5.94
C PHE A 477 -53.55 -21.52 -5.79
N TYR A 478 -52.52 -21.64 -4.96
CA TYR A 478 -51.86 -22.87 -4.52
C TYR A 478 -51.16 -23.70 -5.60
N ILE A 479 -49.89 -23.37 -5.87
CA ILE A 479 -48.70 -24.25 -5.80
C ILE A 479 -47.50 -23.37 -6.20
N LYS A 480 -46.90 -22.68 -5.21
CA LYS A 480 -45.57 -22.05 -5.37
C LYS A 480 -44.92 -21.75 -4.02
N LYS A 481 -44.50 -22.80 -3.32
CA LYS A 481 -43.37 -22.73 -2.39
C LYS A 481 -42.43 -23.88 -2.74
N LYS A 482 -41.18 -23.50 -3.04
CA LYS A 482 -40.03 -24.31 -3.52
C LYS A 482 -39.99 -24.51 -5.05
N LYS A 483 -38.84 -24.10 -5.63
CA LYS A 483 -38.40 -24.22 -7.04
C LYS A 483 -38.60 -23.03 -8.00
N THR A 484 -38.43 -21.79 -7.54
CA THR A 484 -37.94 -20.71 -8.42
C THR A 484 -36.99 -19.77 -7.67
N GLN A 485 -35.74 -20.23 -7.50
CA GLN A 485 -34.58 -19.36 -7.26
C GLN A 485 -33.42 -19.65 -8.23
N LYS A 486 -33.63 -20.55 -9.20
CA LYS A 486 -32.69 -20.85 -10.30
C LYS A 486 -33.51 -21.00 -11.57
N ALA A 487 -33.61 -19.95 -12.38
CA ALA A 487 -34.09 -19.89 -13.79
C ALA A 487 -34.81 -18.56 -14.13
N LYS A 488 -34.28 -17.42 -13.68
CA LYS A 488 -34.62 -16.09 -14.22
C LYS A 488 -33.35 -15.25 -14.44
N ALA A 489 -32.35 -15.88 -15.07
CA ALA A 489 -31.18 -15.20 -15.61
C ALA A 489 -30.94 -15.54 -17.10
N SER A 490 -31.91 -16.16 -17.77
CA SER A 490 -31.73 -16.62 -19.14
C SER A 490 -33.02 -16.38 -19.92
N TYR A 491 -32.88 -15.61 -21.01
CA TYR A 491 -33.88 -15.24 -22.02
C TYR A 491 -34.92 -14.17 -21.65
N SER A 492 -34.59 -12.89 -21.89
CA SER A 492 -35.48 -11.95 -22.62
C SER A 492 -34.86 -10.56 -22.91
N ILE A 493 -33.57 -10.48 -23.21
CA ILE A 493 -33.01 -9.28 -23.87
C ILE A 493 -32.17 -9.77 -25.04
N LEU A 494 -32.77 -9.70 -26.24
CA LEU A 494 -32.14 -9.54 -27.57
C LEU A 494 -33.23 -9.86 -28.61
N PRO A 495 -33.59 -8.88 -29.45
CA PRO A 495 -32.79 -8.70 -30.65
C PRO A 495 -32.53 -7.22 -30.91
N ARG A 496 -31.32 -6.72 -30.57
CA ARG A 496 -30.84 -5.41 -31.04
C ARG A 496 -29.34 -5.17 -30.93
N PHE A 497 -28.51 -6.21 -30.97
CA PHE A 497 -27.08 -6.08 -31.19
C PHE A 497 -26.66 -6.94 -32.38
N LYS A 498 -26.82 -6.39 -33.59
CA LYS A 498 -26.21 -6.93 -34.82
C LYS A 498 -25.05 -6.08 -35.34
N HIS A 499 -24.55 -5.12 -34.54
CA HIS A 499 -23.45 -4.23 -34.92
C HIS A 499 -22.45 -3.99 -33.78
N LEU A 500 -22.05 -5.05 -33.07
CA LEU A 500 -20.79 -5.02 -32.32
C LEU A 500 -19.73 -5.70 -33.18
N ASN A 501 -18.66 -4.97 -33.43
CA ASN A 501 -17.59 -5.39 -34.31
C ASN A 501 -16.84 -6.54 -33.63
N TYR A 502 -16.40 -7.55 -34.38
CA TYR A 502 -15.76 -8.76 -33.84
C TYR A 502 -14.52 -8.46 -32.98
N LYS A 503 -13.92 -7.28 -33.17
CA LYS A 503 -12.82 -6.73 -32.37
C LYS A 503 -13.19 -6.47 -30.90
N ASP A 504 -14.38 -5.94 -30.62
CA ASP A 504 -14.77 -5.56 -29.25
C ASP A 504 -15.07 -6.78 -28.37
N LEU A 505 -15.40 -7.93 -29.00
CA LEU A 505 -15.56 -9.22 -28.30
C LEU A 505 -14.22 -9.91 -28.01
N GLN A 506 -13.17 -9.57 -28.76
CA GLN A 506 -11.82 -10.09 -28.54
C GLN A 506 -11.20 -9.48 -27.28
N ASP A 507 -11.39 -8.17 -27.07
CA ASP A 507 -10.89 -7.44 -25.89
C ASP A 507 -11.57 -7.90 -24.59
N ILE A 508 -12.84 -8.33 -24.65
CA ILE A 508 -13.57 -8.87 -23.48
C ILE A 508 -13.05 -10.26 -23.10
N ASN A 509 -12.72 -11.11 -24.08
CA ASN A 509 -12.11 -12.41 -23.80
C ASN A 509 -10.68 -12.26 -23.24
N GLU A 510 -9.90 -11.30 -23.74
CA GLU A 510 -8.57 -10.98 -23.21
C GLU A 510 -8.65 -10.50 -21.74
N PHE A 511 -9.71 -9.76 -21.38
CA PHE A 511 -9.95 -9.32 -20.00
C PHE A 511 -10.30 -10.49 -19.06
N ILE A 512 -11.09 -11.46 -19.53
CA ILE A 512 -11.46 -12.67 -18.77
C ILE A 512 -10.23 -13.56 -18.54
N ASP A 513 -9.34 -13.66 -19.52
CA ASP A 513 -8.09 -14.41 -19.40
C ASP A 513 -7.12 -13.74 -18.41
N ILE A 514 -7.02 -12.41 -18.42
CA ILE A 514 -6.23 -11.65 -17.42
C ILE A 514 -6.79 -11.84 -16.01
N GLU A 515 -8.10 -11.86 -15.84
CA GLU A 515 -8.72 -12.02 -14.52
C GLU A 515 -8.63 -13.46 -14.00
N SER A 516 -8.58 -14.45 -14.90
CA SER A 516 -8.29 -15.85 -14.56
C SER A 516 -6.81 -16.03 -14.18
N ALA A 517 -5.88 -15.46 -14.93
CA ALA A 517 -4.45 -15.47 -14.60
C ALA A 517 -4.15 -14.77 -13.26
N ARG A 518 -4.89 -13.69 -12.95
CA ARG A 518 -4.78 -13.01 -11.66
C ARG A 518 -5.27 -13.86 -10.49
N LYS A 519 -6.30 -14.68 -10.69
CA LYS A 519 -6.80 -15.61 -9.66
C LYS A 519 -5.84 -16.77 -9.41
N GLU A 520 -5.21 -17.28 -10.47
CA GLU A 520 -4.17 -18.33 -10.34
C GLU A 520 -2.92 -17.81 -9.63
N ALA A 521 -2.48 -16.58 -9.93
CA ALA A 521 -1.33 -15.96 -9.26
C ALA A 521 -1.56 -15.70 -7.76
N VAL A 522 -2.80 -15.41 -7.34
CA VAL A 522 -3.14 -15.24 -5.91
C VAL A 522 -3.08 -16.57 -5.16
N ILE A 523 -3.50 -17.68 -5.80
CA ILE A 523 -3.42 -19.02 -5.22
C ILE A 523 -1.96 -19.46 -5.04
N GLU A 524 -1.09 -19.10 -5.98
CA GLU A 524 0.34 -19.43 -5.92
C GLU A 524 1.06 -18.66 -4.81
N ILE A 525 0.73 -17.38 -4.59
CA ILE A 525 1.30 -16.56 -3.49
C ILE A 525 0.87 -17.10 -2.12
N ASP A 526 -0.39 -17.52 -1.96
CA ASP A 526 -0.87 -18.11 -0.70
C ASP A 526 -0.23 -19.48 -0.43
N SER A 527 0.15 -20.24 -1.47
CA SER A 527 0.87 -21.51 -1.32
C SER A 527 2.33 -21.32 -0.87
N ILE A 528 3.00 -20.26 -1.35
CA ILE A 528 4.38 -19.92 -0.95
C ILE A 528 4.42 -19.39 0.50
N SER A 529 3.41 -18.64 0.93
CA SER A 529 3.28 -18.16 2.31
C SER A 529 3.13 -19.28 3.34
N SER A 530 2.71 -20.48 2.94
CA SER A 530 2.53 -21.62 3.85
C SER A 530 3.78 -22.47 4.05
N TYR A 531 4.80 -22.30 3.20
CA TYR A 531 6.04 -23.08 3.26
C TYR A 531 7.14 -22.45 4.13
N ASP A 532 7.05 -21.15 4.43
CA ASP A 532 8.04 -20.44 5.26
C ASP A 532 7.74 -20.46 6.77
N SER A 533 6.64 -21.11 7.20
CA SER A 533 6.32 -21.27 8.63
C SER A 533 6.87 -22.55 9.27
N ASP A 534 7.46 -23.47 8.50
CA ASP A 534 8.00 -24.76 8.97
C ASP A 534 9.55 -24.89 8.79
N ARG A 535 10.27 -23.77 8.68
CA ARG A 535 11.75 -23.70 8.75
C ARG A 535 12.18 -22.64 9.75
#